data_AF-A0A3L7LRV9-F1
#
_entry.id   AF-A0A3L7LRV9-F1
#
_cell.length_a   1.000
_cell.length_b   1.000
_cell.length_c   1.000
_cell.angle_alpha   90.00
_cell.angle_beta   90.00
_cell.angle_gamma   90.00
#
_symmetry.space_group_name_H-M   'P 1'
#
loop_
_entity.id
_entity.type
_entity.pdbx_description
1 polymer ?
#
loop_
_entity_poly.entity_id
_entity_poly.type
_entity_poly.pdbx_seq_one_letter_code
_entity_poly.pdbx_strand_id
1 'polypeptide(L)' 'YYLGVGVTITYPCASKTRDVMARLPLACLLLETDAPDMPLSGYQGQPNRPERILLTFAALWRTYIPSRRR' A
#
# COMPACT_ATOMS: atom_id res chain seq x y z
N TYR A 1 10.41 14.65 -5.44
CA TYR A 1 9.04 14.20 -5.76
C TYR A 1 8.70 13.02 -4.88
N TYR A 2 7.46 12.95 -4.35
CA TYR A 2 6.98 11.86 -3.49
C TYR A 2 5.83 11.12 -4.18
N LEU A 3 5.63 9.85 -3.83
CA LEU A 3 4.54 9.00 -4.35
C LEU A 3 3.67 8.50 -3.20
N GLY A 4 2.35 8.71 -3.31
CA GLY A 4 1.35 8.19 -2.39
C GLY A 4 1.19 6.67 -2.49
N VAL A 5 1.03 6.02 -1.35
CA VAL A 5 0.83 4.58 -1.19
C VAL A 5 -0.46 4.36 -0.43
N GLY A 6 -1.55 4.29 -1.19
CA GLY A 6 -2.89 4.01 -0.67
C GLY A 6 -3.20 2.53 -0.52
N VAL A 7 -4.46 2.25 -0.19
CA VAL A 7 -5.00 0.89 0.05
C VAL A 7 -4.93 -0.03 -1.17
N THR A 8 -4.69 0.51 -2.37
CA THR A 8 -4.63 -0.24 -3.63
C THR A 8 -3.59 -1.36 -3.57
N ILE A 9 -2.49 -1.15 -2.85
CA ILE A 9 -1.44 -2.17 -2.66
C ILE A 9 -1.93 -3.44 -1.95
N THR A 10 -3.08 -3.38 -1.25
CA THR A 10 -3.68 -4.52 -0.57
C THR A 10 -4.43 -5.47 -1.51
N TYR A 11 -4.81 -5.02 -2.71
CA TYR A 11 -5.61 -5.81 -3.65
C TYR A 11 -4.77 -6.78 -4.48
N PRO A 12 -5.19 -8.05 -4.69
CA PRO A 12 -4.42 -9.03 -5.46
C PRO A 12 -3.96 -8.52 -6.83
N CYS A 13 -4.82 -7.78 -7.54
CA CYS A 13 -4.57 -7.23 -8.88
C CYS A 13 -3.50 -6.12 -8.93
N ALA A 14 -3.00 -5.63 -7.81
CA ALA A 14 -2.04 -4.52 -7.73
C ALA A 14 -0.57 -4.93 -7.98
N SER A 15 -0.32 -5.95 -8.80
CA SER A 15 1.04 -6.47 -9.07
C SER A 15 1.96 -5.41 -9.66
N LYS A 16 1.53 -4.68 -10.70
CA LYS A 16 2.33 -3.61 -11.33
C LYS A 16 2.69 -2.49 -10.35
N THR A 17 1.73 -2.06 -9.52
CA THR A 17 1.96 -1.03 -8.50
C THR A 17 2.99 -1.50 -7.48
N ARG A 18 2.85 -2.74 -6.99
CA ARG A 18 3.81 -3.37 -6.08
C ARG A 18 5.22 -3.41 -6.66
N ASP A 19 5.36 -3.79 -7.93
CA ASP A 19 6.66 -3.87 -8.61
C ASP A 19 7.34 -2.49 -8.72
N VAL A 20 6.58 -1.44 -9.01
CA VAL A 20 7.11 -0.07 -9.05
C VAL A 20 7.55 0.37 -7.66
N MET A 21 6.69 0.19 -6.64
CA MET A 21 7.00 0.62 -5.27
C MET A 21 8.20 -0.11 -4.67
N ALA A 22 8.38 -1.39 -5.01
CA ALA A 22 9.54 -2.17 -4.61
C ALA A 22 10.88 -1.58 -5.11
N ARG A 23 10.87 -0.91 -6.27
CA ARG A 23 12.07 -0.33 -6.88
C ARG A 23 12.37 1.10 -6.40
N LEU A 24 11.39 1.80 -5.85
CA LEU A 24 11.56 3.19 -5.41
C LEU A 24 12.26 3.27 -4.03
N PRO A 25 13.05 4.32 -3.75
CA PRO A 25 13.57 4.56 -2.41
C PRO A 25 12.44 4.79 -1.40
N LEU A 26 12.56 4.22 -0.18
CA LEU A 26 11.56 4.40 0.88
C LEU A 26 11.31 5.88 1.22
N ALA A 27 12.35 6.71 1.17
CA ALA A 27 12.27 8.15 1.44
C ALA A 27 11.34 8.91 0.48
N CYS A 28 10.95 8.30 -0.64
CA CYS A 28 10.07 8.89 -1.63
C CYS A 28 8.62 8.40 -1.51
N LEU A 29 8.30 7.47 -0.59
CA LEU A 29 6.98 6.88 -0.44
C LEU A 29 6.23 7.49 0.75
N LEU A 30 4.98 7.89 0.53
CA LEU A 30 4.08 8.43 1.56
C LEU A 30 2.89 7.48 1.74
N LEU A 31 2.61 7.04 2.97
CA LEU A 31 1.45 6.18 3.25
C LEU A 31 0.18 7.02 3.37
N GLU A 32 -0.92 6.52 2.80
CA GLU A 32 -2.23 7.14 2.88
C GLU A 32 -3.34 6.07 3.00
N THR A 33 -4.51 6.47 3.51
CA THR A 33 -5.68 5.59 3.59
C THR A 33 -6.83 6.04 2.68
N ASP A 34 -6.95 7.33 2.39
CA ASP A 34 -8.11 7.92 1.70
C ASP A 34 -9.45 7.68 2.44
N ALA A 35 -9.39 7.50 3.77
CA ALA A 35 -10.60 7.28 4.57
C ALA A 35 -11.52 8.53 4.54
N PRO A 36 -12.85 8.35 4.46
CA PRO A 36 -13.61 7.10 4.62
C PRO A 36 -13.75 6.23 3.35
N ASP A 37 -13.22 6.69 2.23
CA ASP A 37 -13.32 6.04 0.93
C ASP A 37 -12.31 4.89 0.76
N MET A 38 -12.43 4.17 -0.35
CA MET A 38 -11.52 3.08 -0.76
C MET A 38 -11.21 2.07 0.37
N PRO A 39 -12.10 1.10 0.65
CA PRO A 39 -11.80 0.04 1.62
C PRO A 39 -10.61 -0.81 1.18
N LEU A 40 -9.94 -1.42 2.16
CA LEU A 40 -8.89 -2.39 1.89
C LEU A 40 -9.48 -3.69 1.34
N SER A 41 -8.65 -4.48 0.65
CA SER A 41 -9.02 -5.84 0.26
C SER A 41 -9.40 -6.66 1.50
N GLY A 42 -10.62 -7.23 1.51
CA GLY A 42 -11.20 -7.95 2.65
C GLY A 42 -12.16 -7.10 3.51
N TYR A 43 -12.27 -5.79 3.25
CA TYR A 43 -13.15 -4.85 3.97
C TYR A 43 -14.20 -4.21 3.03
N GLN A 44 -14.48 -4.83 1.88
CA GLN A 44 -15.48 -4.33 0.95
C GLN A 44 -16.85 -4.20 1.63
N GLY A 45 -17.56 -3.10 1.34
CA GLY A 45 -18.84 -2.79 1.96
C GLY A 45 -18.75 -2.16 3.36
N GLN A 46 -17.55 -1.95 3.89
CA GLN A 46 -17.32 -1.19 5.12
C GLN A 46 -16.59 0.11 4.79
N PRO A 47 -16.88 1.24 5.47
CA PRO A 47 -16.10 2.45 5.30
C PRO A 47 -14.65 2.19 5.67
N ASN A 48 -13.73 2.81 4.95
CA ASN A 48 -12.33 2.79 5.33
C ASN A 48 -12.12 3.67 6.57
N ARG A 49 -11.04 3.39 7.31
CA ARG A 49 -10.72 4.16 8.52
C ARG A 49 -9.22 4.47 8.58
N PRO A 50 -8.82 5.61 9.18
CA PRO A 50 -7.41 6.00 9.31
C PRO A 50 -6.55 4.93 9.98
N GLU A 51 -7.09 4.16 10.93
CA GLU A 51 -6.32 3.14 11.66
C GLU A 51 -5.90 1.96 10.77
N ARG A 52 -6.56 1.77 9.62
CA ARG A 52 -6.20 0.73 8.65
C ARG A 52 -4.91 1.03 7.88
N ILE A 53 -4.28 2.19 8.09
CA ILE A 53 -2.97 2.54 7.53
C ILE A 53 -1.89 1.50 7.86
N LEU A 54 -1.99 0.85 9.03
CA LEU A 54 -1.08 -0.22 9.45
C LEU A 54 -1.13 -1.43 8.52
N LEU A 55 -2.31 -1.74 7.97
CA LEU A 55 -2.50 -2.84 7.04
C LEU A 55 -1.93 -2.48 5.65
N THR A 56 -2.09 -1.23 5.22
CA THR A 56 -1.42 -0.70 4.01
C THR A 56 0.10 -0.78 4.16
N PHE A 57 0.64 -0.36 5.31
CA PHE A 57 2.06 -0.48 5.62
C PHE A 57 2.55 -1.94 5.58
N ALA A 58 1.83 -2.86 6.21
CA ALA A 58 2.20 -4.28 6.20
C ALA A 58 2.24 -4.86 4.78
N ALA A 59 1.28 -4.47 3.92
CA ALA A 59 1.26 -4.88 2.52
C ALA A 59 2.43 -4.30 1.71
N LEU A 60 2.79 -3.03 1.95
CA LEU A 60 3.97 -2.40 1.37
C LEU A 60 5.26 -3.11 1.82
N TRP A 61 5.43 -3.34 3.11
CA TRP A 61 6.63 -3.96 3.68
C TRP A 61 6.87 -5.37 3.16
N ARG A 62 5.81 -6.18 3.05
CA ARG A 62 5.89 -7.53 2.46
C ARG A 62 6.34 -7.52 0.99
N THR A 63 5.99 -6.46 0.25
CA THR A 63 6.42 -6.27 -1.13
C THR A 63 7.88 -5.79 -1.19
N TYR A 64 8.27 -4.93 -0.25
CA TYR A 64 9.56 -4.24 -0.28
C TYR A 64 10.74 -5.13 0.11
N ILE A 65 10.64 -5.93 1.18
CA ILE A 65 11.77 -6.77 1.66
C ILE A 65 12.30 -7.75 0.59
N PRO A 66 11.46 -8.56 -0.10
CA PRO A 66 11.98 -9.56 -1.04
C PRO A 66 12.75 -8.93 -2.21
N SER A 67 12.37 -7.72 -2.62
CA SER A 67 13.02 -7.00 -3.71
C SER A 67 14.44 -6.51 -3.39
N ARG A 68 14.76 -6.33 -2.10
CA ARG A 68 16.06 -5.86 -1.60
C ARG A 68 17.06 -6.98 -1.31
N ARG A 69 16.60 -8.23 -1.31
CA ARG A 69 17.43 -9.43 -1.09
C ARG A 69 17.90 -10.10 -2.40
N ARG A 70 17.57 -9.51 -3.54
CA ARG A 70 18.09 -9.86 -4.87
C ARG A 70 19.00 -8.75 -5.34
#